data_AF-A0A176S5D9-F1
#
_entry.id   AF-A0A176S5D9-F1
#
_cell.length_a   1.000
_cell.length_b   1.000
_cell.length_c   1.000
_cell.angle_alpha   90.00
_cell.angle_beta   90.00
_cell.angle_gamma   90.00
#
_symmetry.space_group_name_H-M   'P 1'
#
loop_
_entity.id
_entity.type
_entity.pdbx_description
1 polymer ?
#
loop_
_entity_poly.entity_id
_entity_poly.type
_entity_poly.pdbx_seq_one_letter_code
_entity_poly.pdbx_strand_id
1 'polypeptide(L)'
;MPAVTLSVQQRDIKVFEWMADFGQQSLRKIANALGMSVSQVQRSTDALSKRDNHPESHYWETKEGYEWLQRLVFAVMLEFGIKGNQGADRMSAFFKRIHIDNRVGVSATALRTKMKQMEECLIQYQSIHEQKQASSGSFREIIAGGDETFFRELMLMVLMDLGSGYLLVEEAAPDRSYETWNEKAKKALESLNLRVRHFVSDRGKSLIKLALS
;
A
#
# COMPACT_ATOMS: atom_id res chain seq x y z
N MET A 1 -19.80 31.43 -2.11
CA MET A 1 -19.11 30.14 -1.86
C MET A 1 -18.62 29.60 -3.20
N PRO A 2 -17.33 29.28 -3.37
CA PRO A 2 -16.88 28.72 -4.64
C PRO A 2 -17.48 27.32 -4.80
N ALA A 3 -18.07 27.05 -5.97
CA ALA A 3 -18.61 25.74 -6.30
C ALA A 3 -17.47 24.72 -6.27
N VAL A 4 -17.54 23.75 -5.35
CA VAL A 4 -16.61 22.61 -5.33
C VAL A 4 -16.79 21.88 -6.66
N THR A 5 -15.77 21.95 -7.52
CA THR A 5 -15.79 21.26 -8.81
C THR A 5 -15.67 19.76 -8.53
N LEU A 6 -16.76 19.02 -8.76
CA LEU A 6 -16.77 17.57 -8.59
C LEU A 6 -15.72 16.92 -9.51
N SER A 7 -15.03 15.91 -9.01
CA SER A 7 -14.16 15.09 -9.86
C SER A 7 -14.99 14.34 -10.90
N VAL A 8 -14.36 13.92 -12.01
CA VAL A 8 -15.01 13.11 -13.05
C VAL A 8 -15.69 11.88 -12.45
N GLN A 9 -15.01 11.22 -11.52
CA GLN A 9 -15.51 10.03 -10.83
C GLN A 9 -16.72 10.35 -9.93
N GLN A 10 -16.65 11.39 -9.11
CA GLN A 10 -17.78 11.78 -8.24
C GLN A 10 -19.02 12.16 -9.05
N ARG A 11 -18.81 12.79 -10.20
CA ARG A 11 -19.89 13.12 -11.13
C ARG A 11 -20.52 11.86 -11.72
N ASP A 12 -19.71 10.93 -12.21
CA ASP A 12 -20.19 9.69 -12.82
C ASP A 12 -21.04 8.87 -11.83
N ILE A 13 -20.57 8.71 -10.58
CA ILE A 13 -21.31 8.02 -9.50
C ILE A 13 -22.66 8.69 -9.25
N LYS A 14 -22.70 10.03 -9.07
CA LYS A 14 -23.95 10.75 -8.83
C LYS A 14 -24.96 10.62 -9.98
N VAL A 15 -24.47 10.64 -11.23
CA VAL A 15 -25.34 10.43 -12.41
C VAL A 15 -25.88 8.99 -12.43
N PHE A 16 -25.03 8.01 -12.12
CA PHE A 16 -25.45 6.61 -12.03
C PHE A 16 -26.50 6.37 -10.95
N GLU A 17 -26.25 6.83 -9.72
CA GLU A 17 -27.19 6.71 -8.58
C GLU A 17 -28.54 7.36 -8.91
N TRP A 18 -28.53 8.56 -9.49
CA TRP A 18 -29.76 9.23 -9.92
C TRP A 18 -30.54 8.41 -10.95
N MET A 19 -29.84 7.82 -11.93
CA MET A 19 -30.48 6.98 -12.96
C MET A 19 -31.01 5.66 -12.38
N ALA A 20 -30.36 5.11 -11.36
CA ALA A 20 -30.82 3.92 -10.65
C ALA A 20 -32.10 4.20 -9.85
N ASP A 21 -32.15 5.32 -9.14
CA ASP A 21 -33.29 5.68 -8.27
C ASP A 21 -34.53 6.16 -9.06
N PHE A 22 -34.31 6.93 -10.13
CA PHE A 22 -35.40 7.63 -10.84
C PHE A 22 -35.61 7.17 -12.29
N GLY A 23 -34.87 6.15 -12.74
CA GLY A 23 -34.92 5.64 -14.10
C GLY A 23 -34.41 6.63 -15.16
N GLN A 24 -34.71 6.36 -16.43
CA GLN A 24 -34.31 7.24 -17.53
C GLN A 24 -35.08 8.56 -17.50
N GLN A 25 -34.34 9.68 -17.50
CA GLN A 25 -34.85 11.04 -17.49
C GLN A 25 -34.14 11.88 -18.56
N SER A 26 -34.70 13.04 -18.90
CA SER A 26 -34.01 13.97 -19.80
C SER A 26 -32.73 14.53 -19.16
N LEU A 27 -31.68 14.73 -19.95
CA LEU A 27 -30.39 15.25 -19.48
C LEU A 27 -30.52 16.58 -18.72
N ARG A 28 -31.45 17.44 -19.16
CA ARG A 28 -31.76 18.71 -18.47
C ARG A 28 -32.32 18.49 -17.07
N LYS A 29 -33.18 17.49 -16.89
CA LYS A 29 -33.76 17.18 -15.58
C LYS A 29 -32.70 16.65 -14.61
N ILE A 30 -31.83 15.75 -15.08
CA ILE A 30 -30.70 15.23 -14.30
C ILE A 30 -29.73 16.37 -13.94
N ALA A 31 -29.38 17.21 -14.93
CA ALA A 31 -28.48 18.35 -14.74
C ALA A 31 -29.00 19.32 -13.66
N ASN A 32 -30.28 19.69 -13.73
CA ASN A 32 -30.91 20.56 -12.75
C ASN A 32 -30.94 19.93 -11.36
N ALA A 33 -31.26 18.64 -11.26
CA ALA A 33 -31.34 17.94 -9.99
C ALA A 33 -29.99 17.77 -9.30
N LEU A 34 -28.93 17.49 -10.07
CA LEU A 34 -27.59 17.25 -9.55
C LEU A 34 -26.71 18.52 -9.46
N GLY A 35 -27.24 19.68 -9.89
CA GLY A 35 -26.48 20.94 -9.93
C GLY A 35 -25.29 20.89 -10.90
N MET A 36 -25.45 20.19 -12.03
CA MET A 36 -24.42 19.99 -13.04
C MET A 36 -24.81 20.66 -14.35
N SER A 37 -23.84 20.89 -15.26
CA SER A 37 -24.17 21.29 -16.62
C SER A 37 -24.72 20.10 -17.43
N VAL A 38 -25.55 20.37 -18.42
CA VAL A 38 -26.05 19.33 -19.35
C VAL A 38 -24.91 18.60 -20.05
N SER A 39 -23.83 19.31 -20.41
CA SER A 39 -22.65 18.71 -21.04
C SER A 39 -21.88 17.79 -20.09
N GLN A 40 -21.85 18.10 -18.79
CA GLN A 40 -21.27 17.23 -17.78
C GLN A 40 -22.07 15.94 -17.65
N VAL A 41 -23.40 16.03 -17.57
CA VAL A 41 -24.28 14.87 -17.50
C VAL A 41 -24.14 14.00 -18.75
N GLN A 42 -24.20 14.60 -19.96
CA GLN A 42 -24.04 13.87 -21.21
C GLN A 42 -22.73 13.07 -21.23
N ARG A 43 -21.60 13.71 -20.90
CA ARG A 43 -20.29 13.01 -20.87
C ARG A 43 -20.27 11.86 -19.88
N SER A 44 -20.90 12.02 -18.72
CA SER A 44 -21.02 10.95 -17.72
C SER A 44 -21.90 9.82 -18.26
N THR A 45 -23.09 10.10 -18.79
CA THR A 45 -23.97 9.08 -19.39
C THR A 45 -23.27 8.32 -20.52
N ASP A 46 -22.55 9.00 -21.41
CA ASP A 46 -21.78 8.36 -22.47
C ASP A 46 -20.68 7.43 -21.93
N ALA A 47 -20.02 7.85 -20.85
CA ALA A 47 -18.97 7.06 -20.21
C ALA A 47 -19.54 5.85 -19.47
N LEU A 48 -20.66 6.01 -18.74
CA LEU A 48 -21.39 4.92 -18.08
C LEU A 48 -21.75 3.84 -19.11
N SER A 49 -22.41 4.23 -20.22
CA SER A 49 -22.84 3.32 -21.28
C SER A 49 -21.68 2.56 -21.92
N LYS A 50 -20.52 3.21 -22.13
CA LYS A 50 -19.33 2.55 -22.71
C LYS A 50 -18.70 1.51 -21.79
N ARG A 51 -18.94 1.61 -20.49
CA ARG A 51 -18.32 0.75 -19.47
C ARG A 51 -19.27 -0.33 -18.96
N ASP A 52 -20.54 -0.30 -19.37
CA ASP A 52 -21.57 -1.27 -19.05
C ASP A 52 -21.57 -2.42 -20.08
N ASN A 53 -20.49 -3.21 -20.08
CA ASN A 53 -20.27 -4.26 -21.08
C ASN A 53 -20.38 -5.68 -20.52
N HIS A 54 -20.49 -5.83 -19.21
CA HIS A 54 -20.55 -7.12 -18.51
C HIS A 54 -21.67 -7.11 -17.45
N PRO A 55 -22.23 -8.27 -17.07
CA PRO A 55 -23.30 -8.35 -16.08
C PRO A 55 -22.95 -7.64 -14.74
N GLU A 56 -21.68 -7.70 -14.34
CA GLU A 56 -21.15 -7.09 -13.12
C GLU A 56 -20.82 -5.58 -13.26
N SER A 57 -20.82 -5.03 -14.47
CA SER A 57 -20.32 -3.67 -14.75
C SER A 57 -21.03 -2.58 -13.96
N HIS A 58 -22.33 -2.74 -13.72
CA HIS A 58 -23.15 -1.80 -12.96
C HIS A 58 -22.64 -1.62 -11.52
N TYR A 59 -22.11 -2.69 -10.91
CA TYR A 59 -21.66 -2.66 -9.53
C TYR A 59 -20.49 -1.69 -9.35
N TRP A 60 -19.60 -1.59 -10.34
CA TRP A 60 -18.44 -0.68 -10.30
C TRP A 60 -18.81 0.81 -10.36
N GLU A 61 -20.06 1.15 -10.69
CA GLU A 61 -20.57 2.52 -10.70
C GLU A 61 -21.24 2.93 -9.38
N THR A 62 -21.52 1.94 -8.51
CA THR A 62 -21.94 2.22 -7.14
C THR A 62 -20.76 2.73 -6.32
N LYS A 63 -21.04 3.52 -5.29
CA LYS A 63 -20.01 3.97 -4.35
C LYS A 63 -19.29 2.79 -3.71
N GLU A 64 -20.05 1.80 -3.24
CA GLU A 64 -19.55 0.61 -2.55
C GLU A 64 -18.67 -0.25 -3.48
N GLY A 65 -19.14 -0.50 -4.71
CA GLY A 65 -18.39 -1.27 -5.69
C GLY A 65 -17.13 -0.57 -6.15
N TYR A 66 -17.15 0.76 -6.29
CA TYR A 66 -15.94 1.54 -6.57
C TYR A 66 -14.92 1.47 -5.43
N GLU A 67 -15.35 1.68 -4.18
CA GLU A 67 -14.47 1.56 -3.00
C GLU A 67 -13.88 0.17 -2.87
N TRP A 68 -14.68 -0.88 -3.12
CA TRP A 68 -14.21 -2.25 -3.14
C TRP A 68 -13.20 -2.50 -4.26
N LEU A 69 -13.44 -1.96 -5.46
CA LEU A 69 -12.54 -2.09 -6.60
C LEU A 69 -11.17 -1.46 -6.32
N GLN A 70 -11.14 -0.30 -5.65
CA GLN A 70 -9.89 0.31 -5.20
C GLN A 70 -9.13 -0.63 -4.24
N ARG A 71 -9.83 -1.20 -3.25
CA ARG A 71 -9.23 -2.14 -2.29
C ARG A 71 -8.66 -3.36 -3.00
N LEU A 72 -9.39 -3.94 -3.95
CA LEU A 72 -8.92 -5.08 -4.75
C LEU A 72 -7.62 -4.74 -5.48
N VAL A 73 -7.59 -3.61 -6.19
CA VAL A 73 -6.43 -3.19 -6.99
C VAL A 73 -5.20 -3.00 -6.11
N PHE A 74 -5.32 -2.27 -4.99
CA PHE A 74 -4.22 -2.07 -4.06
C PHE A 74 -3.78 -3.36 -3.35
N ALA A 75 -4.72 -4.21 -2.94
CA ALA A 75 -4.41 -5.50 -2.31
C ALA A 75 -3.62 -6.39 -3.27
N VAL A 76 -4.02 -6.45 -4.55
CA VAL A 76 -3.31 -7.24 -5.57
C VAL A 76 -1.90 -6.70 -5.80
N MET A 77 -1.74 -5.37 -5.91
CA MET A 77 -0.40 -4.76 -6.08
C MET A 77 0.50 -5.01 -4.87
N LEU A 78 -0.04 -4.91 -3.65
CA LEU A 78 0.74 -5.12 -2.43
C LEU A 78 1.13 -6.59 -2.25
N GLU A 79 0.16 -7.50 -2.26
CA GLU A 79 0.39 -8.91 -1.93
C GLU A 79 1.12 -9.64 -3.06
N PHE A 80 0.73 -9.43 -4.32
CA PHE A 80 1.35 -10.14 -5.44
C PHE A 80 2.50 -9.36 -6.06
N GLY A 81 2.37 -8.05 -6.21
CA GLY A 81 3.42 -7.22 -6.81
C GLY A 81 4.60 -7.06 -5.86
N ILE A 82 4.41 -6.31 -4.78
CA ILE A 82 5.49 -5.91 -3.86
C ILE A 82 5.98 -7.10 -3.03
N LYS A 83 5.10 -7.80 -2.31
CA LYS A 83 5.48 -8.94 -1.44
C LYS A 83 5.78 -10.20 -2.24
N GLY A 84 4.97 -10.49 -3.25
CA GLY A 84 5.08 -11.70 -4.07
C GLY A 84 6.06 -11.63 -5.24
N ASN A 85 6.69 -10.47 -5.48
CA ASN A 85 7.61 -10.20 -6.59
C ASN A 85 7.04 -10.58 -7.97
N GLN A 86 5.72 -10.42 -8.18
CA GLN A 86 5.08 -10.71 -9.46
C GLN A 86 5.12 -9.52 -10.40
N GLY A 87 5.50 -9.78 -11.64
CA GLY A 87 5.57 -8.74 -12.68
C GLY A 87 4.21 -8.15 -13.06
N ALA A 88 4.22 -6.87 -13.44
CA ALA A 88 3.03 -6.11 -13.84
C ALA A 88 2.22 -6.75 -14.99
N ASP A 89 2.85 -7.51 -15.88
CA ASP A 89 2.16 -8.19 -16.98
C ASP A 89 1.20 -9.29 -16.47
N ARG A 90 1.58 -10.02 -15.40
CA ARG A 90 0.72 -11.03 -14.78
C ARG A 90 -0.48 -10.38 -14.09
N MET A 91 -0.26 -9.29 -13.37
CA MET A 91 -1.35 -8.52 -12.74
C MET A 91 -2.28 -7.91 -13.79
N SER A 92 -1.73 -7.37 -14.88
CA SER A 92 -2.52 -6.85 -16.01
C SER A 92 -3.43 -7.94 -16.59
N ALA A 93 -2.88 -9.13 -16.83
CA ALA A 93 -3.64 -10.28 -17.31
C ALA A 93 -4.73 -10.70 -16.32
N PHE A 94 -4.43 -10.74 -15.02
CA PHE A 94 -5.42 -11.03 -13.98
C PHE A 94 -6.58 -10.02 -14.01
N PHE A 95 -6.29 -8.72 -14.00
CA PHE A 95 -7.33 -7.68 -13.99
C PHE A 95 -8.20 -7.68 -15.25
N LYS A 96 -7.63 -7.99 -16.42
CA LYS A 96 -8.41 -8.17 -17.66
C LYS A 96 -9.33 -9.39 -17.59
N ARG A 97 -8.89 -10.49 -16.96
CA ARG A 97 -9.70 -11.71 -16.80
C ARG A 97 -10.90 -11.52 -15.88
N ILE A 98 -10.84 -10.55 -14.98
CA ILE A 98 -11.97 -10.16 -14.12
C ILE A 98 -12.69 -8.90 -14.63
N HIS A 99 -12.44 -8.50 -15.88
CA HIS A 99 -13.15 -7.44 -16.62
C HIS A 99 -13.14 -6.04 -15.99
N ILE A 100 -12.11 -5.70 -15.21
CA ILE A 100 -12.02 -4.36 -14.59
C ILE A 100 -11.24 -3.36 -15.44
N ASP A 101 -10.76 -3.75 -16.61
CA ASP A 101 -9.90 -2.95 -17.49
C ASP A 101 -10.63 -1.79 -18.18
N ASN A 102 -11.96 -1.82 -18.19
CA ASN A 102 -12.81 -0.68 -18.59
C ASN A 102 -12.95 0.40 -17.50
N ARG A 103 -12.47 0.12 -16.27
CA ARG A 103 -12.59 0.98 -15.08
C ARG A 103 -11.26 1.45 -14.55
N VAL A 104 -10.29 0.54 -14.56
CA VAL A 104 -8.98 0.73 -13.96
C VAL A 104 -7.95 0.72 -15.07
N GLY A 105 -6.97 1.62 -14.98
CA GLY A 105 -5.80 1.58 -15.86
C GLY A 105 -4.93 0.36 -15.55
N VAL A 106 -5.25 -0.79 -16.13
CA VAL A 106 -4.59 -2.08 -15.83
C VAL A 106 -3.45 -2.40 -16.79
N SER A 107 -3.05 -1.48 -17.67
CA SER A 107 -1.91 -1.71 -18.55
C SER A 107 -0.65 -1.94 -17.70
N ALA A 108 0.26 -2.80 -18.16
CA ALA A 108 1.45 -3.13 -17.38
C ALA A 108 2.28 -1.88 -17.04
N THR A 109 2.37 -0.90 -17.94
CA THR A 109 3.03 0.38 -17.67
C THR A 109 2.31 1.19 -16.58
N ALA A 110 0.98 1.31 -16.65
CA ALA A 110 0.22 2.02 -15.62
C ALA A 110 0.38 1.36 -14.24
N LEU A 111 0.35 0.02 -14.19
CA LEU A 111 0.57 -0.74 -12.96
C LEU A 111 1.99 -0.55 -12.42
N ARG A 112 3.03 -0.56 -13.27
CA ARG A 112 4.41 -0.26 -12.84
C ARG A 112 4.52 1.13 -12.21
N THR A 113 3.93 2.15 -12.84
CA THR A 113 3.89 3.51 -12.27
C THR A 113 3.18 3.53 -10.92
N LYS A 114 2.06 2.82 -10.79
CA LYS A 114 1.28 2.77 -9.53
C LYS A 114 1.99 2.00 -8.43
N MET A 115 2.66 0.89 -8.75
CA MET A 115 3.47 0.14 -7.78
C MET A 115 4.64 0.98 -7.27
N LYS A 116 5.34 1.71 -8.14
CA LYS A 116 6.39 2.64 -7.71
C LYS A 116 5.87 3.70 -6.74
N GLN A 117 4.71 4.29 -7.04
CA GLN A 117 4.06 5.22 -6.11
C GLN A 117 3.69 4.56 -4.78
N MET A 118 3.25 3.29 -4.80
CA MET A 118 2.94 2.54 -3.61
C MET A 118 4.20 2.24 -2.77
N GLU A 119 5.31 1.88 -3.40
CA GLU A 119 6.62 1.71 -2.74
C GLU A 119 7.07 3.01 -2.06
N GLU A 120 6.98 4.15 -2.75
CA GLU A 120 7.28 5.46 -2.18
C GLU A 120 6.38 5.77 -0.97
N CYS A 121 5.08 5.46 -1.05
CA CYS A 121 4.16 5.60 0.07
C CYS A 121 4.48 4.66 1.23
N LEU A 122 4.97 3.44 0.98
CA LEU A 122 5.39 2.51 2.05
C LEU A 122 6.61 3.03 2.80
N ILE A 123 7.60 3.61 2.09
CA ILE A 123 8.76 4.25 2.71
C ILE A 123 8.33 5.45 3.57
N GLN A 124 7.43 6.28 3.05
CA GLN A 124 6.88 7.40 3.82
C GLN A 124 6.10 6.93 5.05
N TYR A 125 5.30 5.87 4.90
CA TYR A 125 4.56 5.27 5.99
C TYR A 125 5.50 4.77 7.08
N GLN A 126 6.58 4.06 6.71
CA GLN A 126 7.62 3.64 7.64
C GLN A 126 8.21 4.84 8.39
N SER A 127 8.67 5.87 7.67
CA SER A 127 9.29 7.06 8.29
C SER A 127 8.35 7.78 9.28
N ILE A 128 7.08 7.94 8.93
CA ILE A 128 6.07 8.55 9.81
C ILE A 128 5.90 7.73 11.10
N HIS A 129 5.87 6.40 10.99
CA HIS A 129 5.68 5.52 12.13
C HIS A 129 6.93 5.40 13.01
N GLU A 130 8.12 5.34 12.42
CA GLU A 130 9.40 5.39 13.12
C GLU A 130 9.55 6.71 13.89
N GLN A 131 9.22 7.86 13.26
CA GLN A 131 9.28 9.16 13.93
C GLN A 131 8.31 9.26 15.10
N LYS A 132 7.07 8.77 14.93
CA LYS A 132 6.09 8.70 16.02
C LYS A 132 6.60 7.83 17.18
N GLN A 133 7.19 6.69 16.87
CA GLN A 133 7.76 5.77 17.86
C GLN A 133 8.94 6.43 18.60
N ALA A 134 9.88 7.03 17.88
CA ALA A 134 11.01 7.79 18.42
C ALA A 134 10.57 8.99 19.28
N SER A 135 9.39 9.54 19.04
CA SER A 135 8.87 10.70 19.78
C SER A 135 7.92 10.34 20.92
N SER A 136 7.66 9.03 21.15
CA SER A 136 6.63 8.55 22.09
C SER A 136 6.94 8.79 23.58
N GLY A 137 8.09 9.38 23.90
CA GLY A 137 8.49 9.79 25.27
C GLY A 137 8.72 8.64 26.26
N SER A 138 8.46 7.40 25.84
CA SER A 138 8.62 6.20 26.66
C SER A 138 9.27 5.09 25.84
N PHE A 139 10.06 4.25 26.50
CA PHE A 139 10.67 3.10 25.84
C PHE A 139 9.62 2.03 25.57
N ARG A 140 9.58 1.50 24.35
CA ARG A 140 8.82 0.30 24.03
C ARG A 140 9.71 -0.93 24.18
N GLU A 141 9.26 -1.90 24.96
CA GLU A 141 9.98 -3.16 25.11
C GLU A 141 9.70 -4.12 23.95
N ILE A 142 10.75 -4.79 23.47
CA ILE A 142 10.70 -5.78 22.38
C ILE A 142 11.37 -7.10 22.78
N ILE A 143 11.05 -8.15 22.02
CA ILE A 143 11.82 -9.40 22.01
C ILE A 143 12.65 -9.38 20.73
N ALA A 144 13.96 -9.18 20.88
CA ALA A 144 14.85 -9.05 19.74
C ALA A 144 15.34 -10.42 19.26
N GLY A 145 15.37 -10.62 17.95
CA GLY A 145 16.02 -11.75 17.28
C GLY A 145 17.18 -11.24 16.45
N GLY A 146 18.37 -11.81 16.62
CA GLY A 146 19.56 -11.48 15.84
C GLY A 146 20.08 -12.69 15.07
N ASP A 147 20.46 -12.48 13.80
CA ASP A 147 21.05 -13.49 12.93
C ASP A 147 21.99 -12.87 11.88
N GLU A 148 22.82 -13.68 11.25
CA GLU A 148 23.64 -13.29 10.09
C GLU A 148 23.29 -14.11 8.84
N THR A 149 23.06 -13.44 7.71
CA THR A 149 22.86 -14.10 6.41
C THR A 149 24.07 -13.88 5.50
N PHE A 150 24.62 -14.96 4.95
CA PHE A 150 25.84 -14.92 4.13
C PHE A 150 25.54 -15.15 2.64
N PHE A 151 25.90 -14.18 1.80
CA PHE A 151 25.79 -14.21 0.34
C PHE A 151 27.16 -14.01 -0.31
N ARG A 152 27.88 -15.11 -0.59
CA ARG A 152 29.24 -15.07 -1.17
C ARG A 152 30.18 -14.17 -0.35
N GLU A 153 30.48 -12.97 -0.82
CA GLU A 153 31.36 -11.99 -0.18
C GLU A 153 30.61 -10.98 0.70
N LEU A 154 29.27 -11.04 0.73
CA LEU A 154 28.42 -10.15 1.51
C LEU A 154 27.89 -10.88 2.75
N MET A 155 28.11 -10.30 3.92
CA MET A 155 27.42 -10.70 5.15
C MET A 155 26.40 -9.62 5.51
N LEU A 156 25.13 -10.03 5.65
CA LEU A 156 24.07 -9.18 6.18
C LEU A 156 23.84 -9.52 7.64
N MET A 157 23.73 -8.48 8.46
CA MET A 157 23.26 -8.61 9.84
C MET A 157 21.77 -8.30 9.88
N VAL A 158 21.02 -9.15 10.55
CA VAL A 158 19.57 -9.06 10.67
C VAL A 158 19.20 -8.96 12.14
N LEU A 159 18.59 -7.84 12.53
CA LEU A 159 17.98 -7.66 13.85
C LEU A 159 16.50 -7.40 13.66
N MET A 160 15.65 -8.10 14.40
CA MET A 160 14.20 -7.96 14.28
C MET A 160 13.49 -7.95 15.64
N ASP A 161 12.35 -7.26 15.72
CA ASP A 161 11.37 -7.48 16.79
C ASP A 161 10.55 -8.72 16.45
N LEU A 162 10.78 -9.82 17.16
CA LEU A 162 10.13 -11.11 16.93
C LEU A 162 8.61 -11.05 17.10
N GLY A 163 8.10 -10.14 17.94
CA GLY A 163 6.66 -10.01 18.18
C GLY A 163 5.90 -9.41 17.01
N SER A 164 6.55 -8.55 16.22
CA SER A 164 5.93 -7.87 15.07
C SER A 164 6.46 -8.33 13.73
N GLY A 165 7.61 -9.01 13.69
CA GLY A 165 8.33 -9.32 12.46
C GLY A 165 9.05 -8.12 11.86
N TYR A 166 9.11 -6.98 12.56
CA TYR A 166 9.71 -5.76 12.03
C TYR A 166 11.24 -5.82 12.07
N LEU A 167 11.87 -5.58 10.92
CA LEU A 167 13.32 -5.52 10.76
C LEU A 167 13.85 -4.19 11.26
N LEU A 168 14.69 -4.23 12.29
CA LEU A 168 15.37 -3.09 12.89
C LEU A 168 16.72 -2.83 12.23
N VAL A 169 17.41 -3.90 11.84
CA VAL A 169 18.68 -3.87 11.11
C VAL A 169 18.58 -4.91 10.01
N GLU A 170 18.85 -4.49 8.77
CA GLU A 170 19.07 -5.36 7.62
C GLU A 170 20.14 -4.68 6.75
N GLU A 171 21.41 -4.86 7.12
CA GLU A 171 22.49 -4.15 6.46
C GLU A 171 23.76 -4.98 6.33
N ALA A 172 24.54 -4.64 5.30
CA ALA A 172 25.87 -5.20 5.08
C ALA A 172 26.80 -4.87 6.25
N ALA A 173 27.64 -5.83 6.61
CA ALA A 173 28.67 -5.64 7.62
C ALA A 173 30.00 -6.30 7.22
N PRO A 174 31.13 -5.68 7.58
CA PRO A 174 32.46 -6.18 7.22
C PRO A 174 32.85 -7.42 8.04
N ASP A 175 32.30 -7.56 9.25
CA ASP A 175 32.54 -8.68 10.14
C ASP A 175 31.36 -8.87 11.10
N ARG A 176 31.35 -10.03 11.78
CA ARG A 176 30.37 -10.43 12.80
C ARG A 176 30.88 -10.24 14.22
N SER A 177 31.79 -9.29 14.46
CA SER A 177 32.32 -9.02 15.80
C SER A 177 31.20 -8.53 16.73
N TYR A 178 31.42 -8.67 18.04
CA TYR A 178 30.50 -8.10 19.02
C TYR A 178 30.42 -6.59 18.90
N GLU A 179 31.56 -5.96 18.62
CA GLU A 179 31.68 -4.50 18.51
C GLU A 179 30.81 -3.97 17.37
N THR A 180 30.88 -4.60 16.20
CA THR A 180 30.01 -4.28 15.05
C THR A 180 28.54 -4.57 15.34
N TRP A 181 28.23 -5.69 16.00
CA TRP A 181 26.86 -6.00 16.44
C TRP A 181 26.29 -4.96 17.40
N ASN A 182 27.04 -4.63 18.44
CA ASN A 182 26.62 -3.70 19.47
C ASN A 182 26.44 -2.29 18.89
N GLU A 183 27.34 -1.82 18.03
CA GLU A 183 27.20 -0.51 17.38
C GLU A 183 25.91 -0.40 16.57
N LYS A 184 25.67 -1.36 15.67
CA LYS A 184 24.52 -1.35 14.75
C LYS A 184 23.19 -1.54 15.51
N ALA A 185 23.14 -2.52 16.41
CA ALA A 185 21.94 -2.78 17.21
C ALA A 185 21.61 -1.60 18.13
N LYS A 186 22.60 -1.05 18.85
CA LYS A 186 22.38 0.08 19.75
C LYS A 186 21.86 1.30 18.99
N LYS A 187 22.46 1.63 17.84
CA LYS A 187 22.00 2.73 16.98
C LYS A 187 20.54 2.57 16.57
N ALA A 188 20.12 1.36 16.15
CA ALA A 188 18.74 1.09 15.73
C ALA A 188 17.74 1.11 16.90
N LEU A 189 18.13 0.62 18.08
CA LEU A 189 17.27 0.61 19.27
C LEU A 189 17.08 2.02 19.83
N GLU A 190 18.16 2.82 19.89
CA GLU A 190 18.12 4.19 20.38
C GLU A 190 17.32 5.11 19.45
N SER A 191 17.45 4.96 18.13
CA SER A 191 16.70 5.79 17.18
C SER A 191 15.18 5.61 17.28
N LEU A 192 14.72 4.47 17.78
CA LEU A 192 13.31 4.12 17.91
C LEU A 192 12.81 4.07 19.38
N ASN A 193 13.63 4.50 20.35
CA ASN A 193 13.33 4.35 21.78
C ASN A 193 12.86 2.94 22.15
N LEU A 194 13.59 1.92 21.69
CA LEU A 194 13.29 0.53 21.98
C LEU A 194 14.20 0.01 23.10
N ARG A 195 13.66 -0.87 23.93
CA ARG A 195 14.41 -1.61 24.94
C ARG A 195 14.25 -3.10 24.71
N VAL A 196 15.37 -3.82 24.67
CA VAL A 196 15.35 -5.28 24.53
C VAL A 196 15.02 -5.89 25.89
N ARG A 197 13.92 -6.64 25.96
CA ARG A 197 13.55 -7.44 27.15
C ARG A 197 14.22 -8.81 27.12
N HIS A 198 14.21 -9.44 25.95
CA HIS A 198 14.85 -10.72 25.68
C HIS A 198 15.52 -10.69 24.31
N PHE A 199 16.65 -11.36 24.20
CA PHE A 199 17.38 -11.53 22.95
C PHE A 199 17.46 -13.01 22.59
N VAL A 200 17.07 -13.35 21.36
CA VAL A 200 17.07 -14.71 20.83
C VAL A 200 18.03 -14.78 19.65
N SER A 201 18.89 -15.80 19.62
CA SER A 201 19.83 -16.06 18.52
C SER A 201 20.18 -17.54 18.41
N ASP A 202 20.85 -17.91 17.33
CA ASP A 202 21.41 -19.24 17.08
C ASP A 202 22.63 -19.59 17.96
N ARG A 203 23.01 -18.69 18.88
CA ARG A 203 24.18 -18.78 19.77
C ARG A 203 25.53 -18.52 19.10
N GLY A 204 25.58 -17.75 18.02
CA GLY A 204 26.83 -17.13 17.56
C GLY A 204 27.55 -16.38 18.70
N LYS A 205 28.89 -16.51 18.79
CA LYS A 205 29.67 -16.00 19.94
C LYS A 205 29.42 -14.51 20.23
N SER A 206 29.36 -13.70 19.18
CA SER A 206 29.08 -12.27 19.28
C SER A 206 27.66 -11.97 19.72
N LEU A 207 26.68 -12.75 19.26
CA LEU A 207 25.27 -12.64 19.61
C LEU A 207 25.00 -13.05 21.07
N ILE A 208 25.70 -14.06 21.60
CA ILE A 208 25.65 -14.40 23.02
C ILE A 208 26.14 -13.21 23.86
N LYS A 209 27.26 -12.60 23.47
CA LYS A 209 27.81 -11.45 24.20
C LYS A 209 26.86 -10.26 24.17
N LEU A 210 26.17 -10.03 23.04
CA LEU A 210 25.13 -9.02 22.89
C LEU A 210 23.87 -9.30 23.75
N ALA A 211 23.50 -10.57 23.93
CA ALA A 211 22.38 -10.95 24.77
C ALA A 211 22.64 -10.72 26.28
N LEU A 212 23.91 -10.62 26.68
CA LEU A 212 24.35 -10.49 28.08
C LEU A 212 24.74 -9.05 28.48
N SER A 213 24.82 -8.13 27.51
CA SER A 213 25.16 -6.71 27.71
C SER A 213 23.94 -5.87 28.01
#